data_AF-A0A1F7PYC8-F1
#
_entry.id   AF-A0A1F7PYC8-F1
#
_cell.length_a   1.000
_cell.length_b   1.000
_cell.length_c   1.000
_cell.angle_alpha   90.00
_cell.angle_beta   90.00
_cell.angle_gamma   90.00
#
_symmetry.space_group_name_H-M   'P 1'
#
loop_
_entity.id
_entity.type
_entity.pdbx_description
1 polymer ?
#
loop_
_entity_poly.entity_id
_entity_poly.type
_entity_poly.pdbx_seq_one_letter_code
_entity_poly.pdbx_strand_id
1 'polypeptide(L)'
;MNITLAPDGPLDAAATLARYHLWGDDPANRVAGDVFRRVLRLDGRLVPYEVRCHGAVDDARLAVRVPGARGARVADAVTAEVRRVFGLDFDLPGFYRFAKGDAALAALIEPLYGMRPTLAPTPFEMLVGSITAQQVNLAFAFACRARLVHRWGEPVALGRDTVWAFPEAATLARAPARAYRALKFSGRKAEYIRGLAAAVASGALDLGALAPAPSAQVIERLTALRGLGRWTADWFLARGLGRGDVCPAGDLAVRKVFAHYYGRGRPAGEDAIRRRARAWGEWQNLAIHYLLAGLRLRAPAAGGGTA
;
A
#
# COMPACT_ATOMS: atom_id res chain seq x y z
N MET A 1 3.45 -22.35 -12.91
CA MET A 1 2.33 -23.01 -12.21
C MET A 1 1.14 -22.07 -12.15
N ASN A 2 -0.05 -22.59 -11.86
CA ASN A 2 -1.27 -21.80 -11.66
C ASN A 2 -1.78 -22.01 -10.24
N ILE A 3 -2.28 -20.95 -9.61
CA ILE A 3 -2.87 -20.95 -8.27
C ILE A 3 -4.22 -20.25 -8.38
N THR A 4 -5.22 -20.75 -7.69
CA THR A 4 -6.53 -20.09 -7.59
C THR A 4 -6.76 -19.69 -6.15
N LEU A 5 -7.10 -18.42 -5.93
CA LEU A 5 -7.46 -17.88 -4.62
C LEU A 5 -8.89 -17.36 -4.65
N ALA A 6 -9.59 -17.52 -3.55
CA ALA A 6 -10.88 -16.89 -3.30
C ALA A 6 -10.75 -15.94 -2.09
N PRO A 7 -11.31 -14.72 -2.16
CA PRO A 7 -11.44 -13.86 -1.00
C PRO A 7 -12.48 -14.41 -0.02
N ASP A 8 -12.31 -14.11 1.26
CA ASP A 8 -13.37 -14.29 2.24
C ASP A 8 -14.31 -13.07 2.17
N GLY A 9 -15.47 -13.24 1.54
CA GLY A 9 -16.43 -12.17 1.24
C GLY A 9 -16.10 -11.39 -0.05
N PRO A 10 -16.76 -10.25 -0.28
CA PRO A 10 -16.73 -9.57 -1.58
C PRO A 10 -15.34 -9.03 -1.95
N LEU A 11 -15.07 -8.95 -3.25
CA LEU A 11 -13.89 -8.31 -3.82
C LEU A 11 -14.24 -7.59 -5.13
N ASP A 12 -14.14 -6.27 -5.11
CA ASP A 12 -14.01 -5.45 -6.30
C ASP A 12 -12.52 -5.25 -6.58
N ALA A 13 -11.96 -6.12 -7.43
CA ALA A 13 -10.54 -6.09 -7.76
C ALA A 13 -10.16 -4.81 -8.54
N ALA A 14 -11.06 -4.28 -9.37
CA ALA A 14 -10.81 -3.08 -10.16
C ALA A 14 -10.69 -1.86 -9.23
N ALA A 15 -11.67 -1.66 -8.34
CA ALA A 15 -11.62 -0.58 -7.35
C ALA A 15 -10.43 -0.73 -6.39
N THR A 16 -10.14 -1.96 -5.94
CA THR A 16 -9.02 -2.28 -5.05
C THR A 16 -7.67 -1.90 -5.68
N LEU A 17 -7.45 -2.27 -6.94
CA LEU A 17 -6.19 -2.03 -7.65
C LEU A 17 -6.08 -0.65 -8.33
N ALA A 18 -7.18 0.11 -8.39
CA ALA A 18 -7.23 1.43 -9.05
C ALA A 18 -6.09 2.37 -8.62
N ARG A 19 -5.69 2.29 -7.35
CA ARG A 19 -4.61 3.09 -6.77
C ARG A 19 -3.26 2.96 -7.49
N TYR A 20 -2.99 1.84 -8.17
CA TYR A 20 -1.71 1.57 -8.83
C TYR A 20 -1.56 2.26 -10.18
N HIS A 21 -2.64 2.87 -10.70
CA HIS A 21 -2.60 3.70 -11.90
C HIS A 21 -3.25 5.08 -11.70
N LEU A 22 -3.98 5.31 -10.60
CA LEU A 22 -4.67 6.58 -10.30
C LEU A 22 -3.73 7.79 -10.25
N TRP A 23 -2.47 7.61 -9.85
CA TRP A 23 -1.50 8.70 -9.66
C TRP A 23 -0.28 8.60 -10.59
N GLY A 24 -0.38 7.80 -11.64
CA GLY A 24 0.71 7.52 -12.58
C GLY A 24 1.17 6.06 -12.49
N ASP A 25 2.23 5.76 -13.24
CA ASP A 25 2.77 4.41 -13.36
C ASP A 25 3.37 3.89 -12.04
N ASP A 26 3.23 2.59 -11.80
CA ASP A 26 3.92 1.84 -10.75
C ASP A 26 4.56 0.57 -11.38
N PRO A 27 5.81 0.66 -11.87
CA PRO A 27 6.45 -0.43 -12.61
C PRO A 27 6.69 -1.70 -11.79
N ALA A 28 6.58 -1.63 -10.45
CA ALA A 28 6.67 -2.79 -9.56
C ALA A 28 5.30 -3.41 -9.22
N ASN A 29 4.20 -2.69 -9.47
CA ASN A 29 2.82 -3.10 -9.20
C ASN A 29 1.96 -2.81 -10.43
N ARG A 30 2.31 -3.41 -11.56
CA ARG A 30 1.77 -3.01 -12.85
C ARG A 30 0.35 -3.53 -13.03
N VAL A 31 -0.60 -2.63 -13.26
CA VAL A 31 -1.97 -2.97 -13.65
C VAL A 31 -2.15 -2.57 -15.11
N ALA A 32 -2.47 -3.54 -15.96
CA ALA A 32 -2.76 -3.31 -17.38
C ALA A 32 -4.05 -4.04 -17.76
N GLY A 33 -5.11 -3.28 -18.03
CA GLY A 33 -6.45 -3.82 -18.17
C GLY A 33 -6.90 -4.52 -16.88
N ASP A 34 -7.29 -5.78 -16.99
CA ASP A 34 -7.73 -6.65 -15.89
C ASP A 34 -6.60 -7.47 -15.24
N VAL A 35 -5.34 -7.20 -15.61
CA VAL A 35 -4.18 -8.00 -15.18
C VAL A 35 -3.29 -7.20 -14.25
N PHE A 36 -3.07 -7.73 -13.05
CA PHE A 36 -2.02 -7.29 -12.14
C PHE A 36 -0.75 -8.11 -12.36
N ARG A 37 0.41 -7.47 -12.46
CA ARG A 37 1.71 -8.13 -12.66
C ARG A 37 2.76 -7.61 -11.70
N ARG A 38 3.58 -8.52 -11.20
CA ARG A 38 4.62 -8.20 -10.23
C ARG A 38 5.76 -9.22 -10.25
N VAL A 39 6.89 -8.85 -9.66
CA VAL A 39 8.02 -9.75 -9.41
C VAL A 39 8.23 -9.88 -7.91
N LEU A 40 8.07 -11.09 -7.41
CA LEU A 40 8.46 -11.48 -6.05
C LEU A 40 9.95 -11.83 -6.04
N ARG A 41 10.67 -11.43 -4.98
CA ARG A 41 12.01 -11.97 -4.70
C ARG A 41 11.92 -13.03 -3.62
N LEU A 42 12.38 -14.23 -3.92
CA LEU A 42 12.38 -15.38 -3.01
C LEU A 42 13.75 -16.07 -3.06
N ASP A 43 14.45 -16.10 -1.93
CA ASP A 43 15.78 -16.72 -1.79
C ASP A 43 16.79 -16.23 -2.85
N GLY A 44 16.80 -14.93 -3.09
CA GLY A 44 17.65 -14.28 -4.10
C GLY A 44 17.19 -14.46 -5.56
N ARG A 45 16.14 -15.27 -5.81
CA ARG A 45 15.59 -15.50 -7.14
C ARG A 45 14.41 -14.58 -7.42
N LEU A 46 14.29 -14.12 -8.66
CA LEU A 46 13.15 -13.35 -9.15
C LEU A 46 12.07 -14.29 -9.68
N VAL A 47 10.85 -14.13 -9.16
CA VAL A 47 9.67 -14.91 -9.49
C VAL A 47 8.60 -13.95 -10.02
N PRO A 48 8.52 -13.74 -11.34
CA PRO A 48 7.45 -12.96 -11.92
C PRO A 48 6.12 -13.73 -11.85
N TYR A 49 5.03 -13.02 -11.59
CA TYR A 49 3.69 -13.59 -11.62
C TYR A 49 2.67 -12.57 -12.14
N GLU A 50 1.55 -13.09 -12.65
CA GLU A 50 0.39 -12.29 -13.04
C GLU A 50 -0.88 -12.81 -12.38
N VAL A 51 -1.81 -11.91 -12.08
CA VAL A 51 -3.09 -12.20 -11.44
C VAL A 51 -4.22 -11.64 -12.31
N ARG A 52 -5.21 -12.48 -12.59
CA ARG A 52 -6.48 -12.08 -13.20
C ARG A 52 -7.61 -12.33 -12.22
N CYS A 53 -8.55 -11.39 -12.13
CA CYS A 53 -9.77 -11.56 -11.35
C CYS A 53 -10.92 -11.96 -12.28
N HIS A 54 -11.70 -12.95 -11.88
CA HIS A 54 -12.87 -13.45 -12.58
C HIS A 54 -14.07 -13.51 -11.64
N GLY A 55 -15.28 -13.53 -12.19
CA GLY A 55 -16.53 -13.61 -11.42
C GLY A 55 -17.09 -12.25 -11.01
N ALA A 56 -18.29 -12.29 -10.42
CA ALA A 56 -18.93 -11.11 -9.81
C ALA A 56 -18.27 -10.77 -8.47
N VAL A 57 -18.54 -9.58 -7.91
CA VAL A 57 -17.92 -9.10 -6.66
C VAL A 57 -18.07 -10.11 -5.51
N ASP A 58 -19.22 -10.76 -5.37
CA ASP A 58 -19.50 -11.74 -4.31
C ASP A 58 -18.92 -13.14 -4.58
N ASP A 59 -18.50 -13.43 -5.81
CA ASP A 59 -17.94 -14.73 -6.20
C ASP A 59 -16.59 -14.57 -6.91
N ALA A 60 -15.85 -13.52 -6.56
CA ALA A 60 -14.59 -13.21 -7.20
C ALA A 60 -13.59 -14.36 -7.00
N ARG A 61 -12.81 -14.66 -8.04
CA ARG A 61 -11.72 -15.63 -8.02
C ARG A 61 -10.48 -15.01 -8.64
N LEU A 62 -9.35 -15.14 -7.96
CA LEU A 62 -8.05 -14.69 -8.46
C LEU A 62 -7.32 -15.88 -9.06
N ALA A 63 -7.11 -15.86 -10.37
CA ALA A 63 -6.25 -16.79 -11.09
C ALA A 63 -4.83 -16.21 -11.14
N VAL A 64 -3.90 -16.84 -10.43
CA VAL A 64 -2.50 -16.45 -10.37
C VAL A 64 -1.67 -17.38 -11.24
N ARG A 65 -0.91 -16.82 -12.18
CA ARG A 65 0.01 -17.56 -13.04
C ARG A 65 1.45 -17.17 -12.71
N VAL A 66 2.27 -18.18 -12.44
CA VAL A 66 3.69 -18.03 -12.11
C VAL A 66 4.52 -18.76 -13.17
N PRO A 67 4.92 -18.09 -14.27
CA PRO A 67 5.75 -18.72 -15.30
C PRO A 67 7.17 -18.99 -14.80
N GLY A 68 7.82 -20.02 -15.34
CA GLY A 68 9.24 -20.31 -15.07
C GLY A 68 9.58 -20.81 -13.66
N ALA A 69 8.63 -20.83 -12.72
CA ALA A 69 8.83 -21.35 -11.37
C ALA A 69 7.72 -22.34 -10.94
N ARG A 70 8.11 -23.32 -10.13
CA ARG A 70 7.25 -24.37 -9.55
C ARG A 70 7.73 -24.73 -8.15
N GLY A 71 6.87 -25.39 -7.37
CA GLY A 71 7.18 -25.91 -6.03
C GLY A 71 6.36 -25.22 -4.92
N ALA A 72 6.12 -25.95 -3.82
CA ALA A 72 5.27 -25.51 -2.72
C ALA A 72 5.73 -24.16 -2.14
N ARG A 73 7.02 -24.01 -1.82
CA ARG A 73 7.57 -22.77 -1.28
C ARG A 73 7.32 -21.54 -2.17
N VAL A 74 7.40 -21.69 -3.49
CA VAL A 74 7.08 -20.60 -4.44
C VAL A 74 5.59 -20.31 -4.42
N ALA A 75 4.75 -21.35 -4.36
CA ALA A 75 3.30 -21.21 -4.36
C ALA A 75 2.82 -20.51 -3.09
N ASP A 76 3.37 -20.88 -1.93
CA ASP A 76 3.07 -20.27 -0.64
C ASP A 76 3.49 -18.80 -0.60
N ALA A 77 4.70 -18.49 -1.07
CA ALA A 77 5.21 -17.12 -1.07
C ALA A 77 4.42 -16.19 -2.02
N VAL A 78 4.11 -16.66 -3.23
CA VAL A 78 3.27 -15.90 -4.17
C VAL A 78 1.85 -15.75 -3.63
N THR A 79 1.28 -16.81 -3.04
CA THR A 79 -0.05 -16.76 -2.42
C THR A 79 -0.09 -15.72 -1.31
N ALA A 80 0.89 -15.73 -0.41
CA ALA A 80 0.99 -14.76 0.69
C ALA A 80 1.12 -13.32 0.18
N GLU A 81 1.94 -13.07 -0.85
CA GLU A 81 2.06 -11.73 -1.45
C GLU A 81 0.76 -11.29 -2.14
N VAL A 82 0.08 -12.16 -2.88
CA VAL A 82 -1.21 -11.85 -3.52
C VAL A 82 -2.29 -11.55 -2.47
N ARG A 83 -2.40 -12.37 -1.40
CA ARG A 83 -3.34 -12.10 -0.30
C ARG A 83 -3.10 -10.72 0.31
N ARG A 84 -1.84 -10.36 0.53
CA ARG A 84 -1.44 -9.06 1.07
C ARG A 84 -1.79 -7.91 0.12
N VAL A 85 -1.36 -7.98 -1.14
CA VAL A 85 -1.57 -6.91 -2.13
C VAL A 85 -3.05 -6.64 -2.37
N PHE A 86 -3.88 -7.68 -2.40
CA PHE A 86 -5.33 -7.55 -2.60
C PHE A 86 -6.11 -7.35 -1.29
N GLY A 87 -5.46 -7.34 -0.13
CA GLY A 87 -6.12 -7.17 1.16
C GLY A 87 -7.13 -8.28 1.46
N LEU A 88 -6.86 -9.51 1.03
CA LEU A 88 -7.80 -10.62 1.10
C LEU A 88 -8.13 -11.04 2.54
N ASP A 89 -7.25 -10.73 3.49
CA ASP A 89 -7.40 -11.07 4.90
C ASP A 89 -8.24 -10.04 5.70
N PHE A 90 -8.68 -8.94 5.08
CA PHE A 90 -9.61 -8.01 5.73
C PHE A 90 -11.03 -8.59 5.78
N ASP A 91 -11.64 -8.63 6.97
CA ASP A 91 -13.05 -9.05 7.14
C ASP A 91 -14.02 -7.95 6.70
N LEU A 92 -14.31 -7.90 5.39
CA LEU A 92 -15.31 -6.96 4.87
C LEU A 92 -16.74 -7.26 5.37
N PRO A 93 -17.22 -8.52 5.43
CA PRO A 93 -18.54 -8.80 5.99
C PRO A 93 -18.72 -8.29 7.43
N GLY A 94 -17.72 -8.49 8.30
CA GLY A 94 -17.70 -7.95 9.66
C GLY A 94 -17.64 -6.42 9.68
N PHE A 95 -16.77 -5.84 8.86
CA PHE A 95 -16.70 -4.39 8.71
C PHE A 95 -18.04 -3.79 8.26
N TYR A 96 -18.78 -4.41 7.35
CA TYR A 96 -20.08 -3.92 6.91
C TYR A 96 -21.15 -4.00 7.99
N ARG A 97 -21.16 -5.06 8.80
CA ARG A 97 -22.05 -5.13 9.98
C ARG A 97 -21.75 -4.00 10.95
N PHE A 98 -20.47 -3.72 11.21
CA PHE A 98 -20.03 -2.61 12.05
C PHE A 98 -20.38 -1.24 11.44
N ALA A 99 -20.06 -1.04 10.16
CA ALA A 99 -20.19 0.23 9.45
C ALA A 99 -21.65 0.71 9.36
N LYS A 100 -22.63 -0.20 9.38
CA LYS A 100 -24.07 0.14 9.45
C LYS A 100 -24.42 0.97 10.70
N GLY A 101 -23.66 0.86 11.78
CA GLY A 101 -23.85 1.67 12.99
C GLY A 101 -23.30 3.09 12.92
N ASP A 102 -22.58 3.45 11.84
CA ASP A 102 -21.99 4.77 11.65
C ASP A 102 -22.52 5.37 10.34
N ALA A 103 -23.35 6.43 10.43
CA ALA A 103 -24.04 6.99 9.26
C ALA A 103 -23.10 7.36 8.09
N ALA A 104 -21.88 7.84 8.40
CA ALA A 104 -20.92 8.19 7.35
C ALA A 104 -20.34 6.95 6.66
N LEU A 105 -20.05 5.89 7.42
CA LEU A 105 -19.54 4.63 6.86
C LEU A 105 -20.63 3.84 6.15
N ALA A 106 -21.85 3.80 6.70
CA ALA A 106 -23.01 3.13 6.12
C ALA A 106 -23.30 3.63 4.69
N ALA A 107 -23.26 4.95 4.49
CA ALA A 107 -23.46 5.58 3.18
C ALA A 107 -22.35 5.24 2.15
N LEU A 108 -21.22 4.69 2.60
CA LEU A 108 -20.08 4.32 1.76
C LEU A 108 -20.00 2.82 1.47
N ILE A 109 -20.87 1.99 2.06
CA ILE A 109 -20.85 0.53 1.83
C ILE A 109 -21.19 0.24 0.36
N GLU A 110 -22.35 0.70 -0.12
CA GLU A 110 -22.81 0.40 -1.48
C GLU A 110 -21.87 0.94 -2.57
N PRO A 111 -21.44 2.22 -2.55
CA PRO A 111 -20.58 2.76 -3.61
C PRO A 111 -19.16 2.18 -3.64
N LEU A 112 -18.75 1.48 -2.58
CA LEU A 112 -17.41 0.90 -2.43
C LEU A 112 -17.50 -0.60 -2.11
N TYR A 113 -18.61 -1.25 -2.44
CA TYR A 113 -18.85 -2.64 -2.09
C TYR A 113 -17.77 -3.54 -2.68
N GLY A 114 -17.17 -4.40 -1.84
CA GLY A 114 -16.03 -5.25 -2.21
C GLY A 114 -14.69 -4.53 -2.33
N MET A 115 -14.60 -3.20 -2.19
CA MET A 115 -13.31 -2.51 -2.24
C MET A 115 -12.47 -2.86 -1.00
N ARG A 116 -11.28 -3.38 -1.24
CA ARG A 116 -10.31 -3.75 -0.20
C ARG A 116 -9.15 -2.77 -0.15
N PRO A 117 -8.59 -2.52 1.05
CA PRO A 117 -7.33 -1.81 1.14
C PRO A 117 -6.19 -2.70 0.64
N THR A 118 -5.41 -2.22 -0.33
CA THR A 118 -4.16 -2.88 -0.67
C THR A 118 -3.13 -2.68 0.44
N LEU A 119 -2.37 -3.72 0.73
CA LEU A 119 -1.19 -3.64 1.56
C LEU A 119 0.06 -3.59 0.69
N ALA A 120 1.12 -2.97 1.22
CA ALA A 120 2.41 -2.98 0.58
C ALA A 120 2.93 -4.43 0.51
N PRO A 121 3.50 -4.86 -0.62
CA PRO A 121 3.99 -6.24 -0.78
C PRO A 121 5.05 -6.61 0.26
N THR A 122 5.96 -5.68 0.53
CA THR A 122 7.01 -5.82 1.55
C THR A 122 7.04 -4.62 2.51
N PRO A 123 7.44 -4.83 3.79
CA PRO A 123 7.68 -3.75 4.75
C PRO A 123 8.67 -2.69 4.25
N PHE A 124 9.72 -3.11 3.52
CA PHE A 124 10.72 -2.19 2.99
C PHE A 124 10.13 -1.27 1.91
N GLU A 125 9.37 -1.84 0.96
CA GLU A 125 8.66 -1.06 -0.06
C GLU A 125 7.69 -0.05 0.53
N MET A 126 7.02 -0.44 1.62
CA MET A 126 6.11 0.45 2.35
C MET A 126 6.85 1.68 2.87
N LEU A 127 7.95 1.49 3.59
CA LEU A 127 8.70 2.58 4.21
C LEU A 127 9.36 3.50 3.17
N VAL A 128 9.94 2.93 2.10
CA VAL A 128 10.46 3.74 0.98
C VAL A 128 9.33 4.54 0.32
N GLY A 129 8.16 3.93 0.11
CA GLY A 129 6.97 4.59 -0.40
C GLY A 129 6.50 5.74 0.48
N SER A 130 6.44 5.53 1.80
CA SER A 130 6.09 6.57 2.78
C SER A 130 7.06 7.74 2.73
N ILE A 131 8.38 7.50 2.75
CA ILE A 131 9.38 8.59 2.64
C ILE A 131 9.21 9.36 1.33
N THR A 132 8.96 8.63 0.24
CA THR A 132 8.70 9.25 -1.08
C THR A 132 7.50 10.19 -1.04
N ALA A 133 6.42 9.80 -0.36
CA ALA A 133 5.17 10.56 -0.26
C ALA A 133 5.16 11.71 0.76
N GLN A 134 6.17 11.83 1.62
CA GLN A 134 6.23 12.90 2.63
C GLN A 134 6.16 14.30 2.00
N GLN A 135 5.26 15.15 2.49
CA GLN A 135 5.18 16.58 2.15
C GLN A 135 5.03 16.88 0.64
N VAL A 136 4.44 15.96 -0.12
CA VAL A 136 4.18 16.12 -1.57
C VAL A 136 2.83 15.54 -1.93
N ASN A 137 2.31 15.87 -3.12
CA ASN A 137 1.13 15.20 -3.65
C ASN A 137 1.46 13.78 -4.15
N LEU A 138 0.43 12.93 -4.26
CA LEU A 138 0.60 11.53 -4.62
C LEU A 138 1.10 11.34 -6.06
N ALA A 139 0.67 12.15 -7.03
CA ALA A 139 1.15 12.06 -8.41
C ALA A 139 2.68 12.26 -8.51
N PHE A 140 3.20 13.25 -7.79
CA PHE A 140 4.64 13.48 -7.70
C PHE A 140 5.36 12.34 -6.98
N ALA A 141 4.78 11.81 -5.90
CA ALA A 141 5.34 10.69 -5.17
C ALA A 141 5.43 9.42 -6.04
N PHE A 142 4.38 9.09 -6.79
CA PHE A 142 4.35 7.98 -7.73
C PHE A 142 5.37 8.15 -8.84
N ALA A 143 5.47 9.35 -9.44
CA ALA A 143 6.50 9.63 -10.46
C ALA A 143 7.93 9.45 -9.93
N CYS A 144 8.23 9.90 -8.70
CA CYS A 144 9.55 9.69 -8.08
C CYS A 144 9.81 8.21 -7.79
N ARG A 145 8.80 7.47 -7.30
CA ARG A 145 8.89 6.03 -7.05
C ARG A 145 9.13 5.24 -8.33
N ALA A 146 8.39 5.53 -9.41
CA ALA A 146 8.58 4.88 -10.70
C ALA A 146 9.99 5.09 -11.24
N ARG A 147 10.50 6.32 -11.19
CA ARG A 147 11.91 6.63 -11.56
C ARG A 147 12.93 5.87 -10.72
N LEU A 148 12.68 5.72 -9.42
CA LEU A 148 13.50 4.93 -8.50
C LEU A 148 13.52 3.44 -8.89
N VAL A 149 12.36 2.87 -9.19
CA VAL A 149 12.23 1.47 -9.60
C VAL A 149 12.85 1.24 -10.97
N HIS A 150 12.65 2.11 -11.95
CA HIS A 150 13.33 1.97 -13.25
C HIS A 150 14.85 2.10 -13.14
N ARG A 151 15.35 2.96 -12.24
CA ARG A 151 16.79 3.21 -12.12
C ARG A 151 17.52 2.09 -11.38
N TRP A 152 16.90 1.50 -10.37
CA TRP A 152 17.57 0.57 -9.45
C TRP A 152 16.85 -0.75 -9.21
N GLY A 153 15.66 -0.93 -9.79
CA GLY A 153 14.96 -2.20 -9.79
C GLY A 153 15.50 -3.11 -10.88
N GLU A 154 15.22 -4.41 -10.76
CA GLU A 154 15.67 -5.39 -11.73
C GLU A 154 14.55 -5.70 -12.72
N PRO A 155 14.74 -5.43 -14.03
CA PRO A 155 13.73 -5.72 -15.04
C PRO A 155 13.63 -7.23 -15.27
N VAL A 156 12.40 -7.73 -15.39
CA VAL A 156 12.07 -9.13 -15.66
C VAL A 156 11.07 -9.21 -16.79
N ALA A 157 11.37 -10.04 -17.78
CA ALA A 157 10.45 -10.33 -18.87
C ALA A 157 9.29 -11.21 -18.37
N LEU A 158 8.06 -10.81 -18.69
CA LEU A 158 6.84 -11.54 -18.37
C LEU A 158 5.91 -11.51 -19.59
N GLY A 159 6.04 -12.53 -20.45
CA GLY A 159 5.36 -12.55 -21.75
C GLY A 159 5.96 -11.51 -22.71
N ARG A 160 5.13 -10.60 -23.23
CA ARG A 160 5.56 -9.48 -24.09
C ARG A 160 5.87 -8.20 -23.30
N ASP A 161 5.70 -8.25 -21.99
CA ASP A 161 5.83 -7.13 -21.08
C ASP A 161 7.14 -7.23 -20.27
N THR A 162 7.64 -6.07 -19.84
CA THR A 162 8.64 -5.98 -18.78
C THR A 162 7.97 -5.51 -17.50
N VAL A 163 8.33 -6.14 -16.39
CA VAL A 163 7.97 -5.74 -15.02
C VAL A 163 9.24 -5.61 -14.19
N TRP A 164 9.22 -4.81 -13.12
CA TRP A 164 10.41 -4.55 -12.32
C TRP A 164 10.28 -5.16 -10.93
N ALA A 165 11.29 -5.92 -10.50
CA ALA A 165 11.47 -6.19 -9.08
C ALA A 165 11.86 -4.90 -8.37
N PHE A 166 11.27 -4.66 -7.20
CA PHE A 166 11.63 -3.49 -6.40
C PHE A 166 13.12 -3.55 -5.99
N PRO A 167 13.84 -2.42 -5.93
CA PRO A 167 15.24 -2.40 -5.52
C PRO A 167 15.46 -3.00 -4.14
N GLU A 168 16.52 -3.80 -4.00
CA GLU A 168 16.96 -4.28 -2.69
C GLU A 168 17.52 -3.14 -1.83
N ALA A 169 17.46 -3.32 -0.51
CA ALA A 169 17.97 -2.33 0.45
C ALA A 169 19.46 -2.03 0.21
N ALA A 170 20.27 -3.04 -0.06
CA ALA A 170 21.70 -2.85 -0.33
C ALA A 170 21.95 -1.94 -1.57
N THR A 171 21.12 -2.05 -2.60
CA THR A 171 21.21 -1.20 -3.80
C THR A 171 20.88 0.26 -3.48
N LEU A 172 19.81 0.50 -2.72
CA LEU A 172 19.43 1.86 -2.31
C LEU A 172 20.44 2.48 -1.34
N ALA A 173 21.03 1.69 -0.43
CA ALA A 173 22.03 2.16 0.51
C ALA A 173 23.32 2.66 -0.20
N ARG A 174 23.80 1.91 -1.20
CA ARG A 174 25.01 2.22 -1.97
C ARG A 174 24.82 3.35 -2.99
N ALA A 175 23.59 3.60 -3.43
CA ALA A 175 23.33 4.65 -4.42
C ALA A 175 23.76 6.04 -3.90
N PRO A 176 24.52 6.84 -4.68
CA PRO A 176 25.00 8.13 -4.22
C PRO A 176 23.86 9.15 -4.14
N ALA A 177 23.90 10.07 -3.17
CA ALA A 177 22.85 11.08 -2.97
C ALA A 177 22.52 11.92 -4.22
N ARG A 178 23.51 12.19 -5.08
CA ARG A 178 23.32 12.90 -6.36
C ARG A 178 22.38 12.15 -7.31
N ALA A 179 22.38 10.82 -7.28
CA ALA A 179 21.52 10.03 -8.15
C ALA A 179 20.06 10.10 -7.70
N TYR A 180 19.78 10.13 -6.39
CA TYR A 180 18.43 10.41 -5.88
C TYR A 180 17.90 11.78 -6.32
N ARG A 181 18.76 12.81 -6.27
CA ARG A 181 18.40 14.15 -6.76
C ARG A 181 18.04 14.16 -8.26
N ALA A 182 18.74 13.39 -9.07
CA ALA A 182 18.40 13.23 -10.50
C ALA A 182 16.99 12.63 -10.69
N LEU A 183 16.52 11.81 -9.75
CA LEU A 183 15.16 11.26 -9.74
C LEU A 183 14.13 12.17 -9.04
N LYS A 184 14.50 13.43 -8.74
CA LYS A 184 13.69 14.48 -8.09
C LYS A 184 13.40 14.27 -6.60
N PHE A 185 14.16 13.42 -5.91
CA PHE A 185 14.14 13.40 -4.44
C PHE A 185 14.89 14.61 -3.88
N SER A 186 14.38 15.18 -2.78
CA SER A 186 15.11 16.19 -2.02
C SER A 186 16.35 15.58 -1.35
N GLY A 187 17.31 16.42 -0.94
CA GLY A 187 18.49 15.97 -0.18
C GLY A 187 18.10 15.18 1.08
N ARG A 188 17.13 15.69 1.86
CA ARG A 188 16.62 15.01 3.06
C ARG A 188 15.99 13.66 2.74
N LYS A 189 15.15 13.55 1.71
CA LYS A 189 14.54 12.26 1.32
C LYS A 189 15.61 11.26 0.85
N ALA A 190 16.63 11.72 0.13
CA ALA A 190 17.76 10.87 -0.24
C ALA A 190 18.52 10.36 0.98
N GLU A 191 18.77 11.21 1.99
CA GLU A 191 19.36 10.78 3.27
C GLU A 191 18.47 9.74 3.97
N TYR A 192 17.17 9.96 4.05
CA TYR A 192 16.24 9.09 4.75
C TYR A 192 16.12 7.71 4.10
N ILE A 193 15.96 7.66 2.77
CA ILE A 193 15.89 6.38 2.04
C ILE A 193 17.22 5.63 2.20
N ARG A 194 18.36 6.30 2.06
CA ARG A 194 19.67 5.66 2.24
C ARG A 194 19.90 5.17 3.66
N GLY A 195 19.51 5.95 4.66
CA GLY A 195 19.63 5.58 6.08
C GLY A 195 18.77 4.36 6.42
N LEU A 196 17.50 4.37 6.00
CA LEU A 196 16.61 3.21 6.11
C LEU A 196 17.21 1.98 5.40
N ALA A 197 17.64 2.16 4.16
CA ALA A 197 18.19 1.08 3.34
C ALA A 197 19.46 0.49 3.95
N ALA A 198 20.34 1.34 4.51
CA ALA A 198 21.54 0.90 5.20
C ALA A 198 21.22 0.12 6.48
N ALA A 199 20.27 0.61 7.31
CA ALA A 199 19.86 -0.07 8.52
C ALA A 199 19.25 -1.45 8.25
N VAL A 200 18.47 -1.58 7.18
CA VAL A 200 17.91 -2.88 6.75
C VAL A 200 19.01 -3.79 6.19
N ALA A 201 19.88 -3.27 5.32
CA ALA A 201 20.95 -4.06 4.71
C ALA A 201 22.00 -4.55 5.71
N SER A 202 22.26 -3.81 6.79
CA SER A 202 23.18 -4.22 7.85
C SER A 202 22.55 -5.10 8.93
N GLY A 203 21.21 -5.29 8.90
CA GLY A 203 20.47 -5.98 9.96
C GLY A 203 20.20 -5.15 11.21
N ALA A 204 20.61 -3.87 11.26
CA ALA A 204 20.31 -2.98 12.38
C ALA A 204 18.80 -2.71 12.53
N LEU A 205 18.04 -2.79 11.44
CA LEU A 205 16.58 -2.84 11.45
C LEU A 205 16.09 -4.15 10.80
N ASP A 206 15.69 -5.10 11.65
CA ASP A 206 14.97 -6.30 11.20
C ASP A 206 13.49 -5.98 10.99
N LEU A 207 13.08 -5.90 9.72
CA LEU A 207 11.68 -5.66 9.34
C LEU A 207 10.77 -6.86 9.59
N GLY A 208 11.31 -8.08 9.60
CA GLY A 208 10.54 -9.30 9.91
C GLY A 208 10.10 -9.35 11.36
N ALA A 209 10.95 -8.88 12.28
CA ALA A 209 10.64 -8.75 13.70
C ALA A 209 9.56 -7.69 14.00
N LEU A 210 9.27 -6.75 13.09
CA LEU A 210 8.24 -5.72 13.31
C LEU A 210 6.81 -6.26 13.21
N ALA A 211 6.58 -7.30 12.40
CA ALA A 211 5.24 -7.85 12.21
C ALA A 211 4.60 -8.37 13.52
N PRO A 212 5.28 -9.24 14.31
CA PRO A 212 4.73 -9.75 15.56
C PRO A 212 4.83 -8.77 16.74
N ALA A 213 5.59 -7.67 16.62
CA ALA A 213 5.82 -6.75 17.75
C ALA A 213 4.58 -5.89 18.10
N PRO A 214 4.38 -5.46 19.36
CA PRO A 214 3.33 -4.52 19.71
C PRO A 214 3.43 -3.17 18.97
N SER A 215 2.28 -2.52 18.69
CA SER A 215 2.24 -1.30 17.84
C SER A 215 3.12 -0.18 18.39
N ALA A 216 3.17 -0.04 19.73
CA ALA A 216 4.02 0.93 20.40
C ALA A 216 5.52 0.70 20.13
N GLN A 217 5.98 -0.56 20.17
CA GLN A 217 7.37 -0.90 19.89
C GLN A 217 7.73 -0.69 18.41
N VAL A 218 6.81 -0.99 17.50
CA VAL A 218 7.01 -0.71 16.07
C VAL A 218 7.15 0.79 15.83
N ILE A 219 6.31 1.62 16.46
CA ILE A 219 6.40 3.07 16.38
C ILE A 219 7.74 3.56 16.92
N GLU A 220 8.13 3.13 18.12
CA GLU A 220 9.41 3.49 18.73
C GLU A 220 10.59 3.17 17.81
N ARG A 221 10.70 1.91 17.35
CA ARG A 221 11.79 1.47 16.47
C ARG A 221 11.85 2.25 15.16
N LEU A 222 10.70 2.50 14.52
CA LEU A 222 10.68 3.27 13.27
C LEU A 222 11.02 4.74 13.50
N THR A 223 10.51 5.35 14.58
CA THR A 223 10.75 6.78 14.87
C THR A 223 12.15 7.09 15.36
N ALA A 224 12.90 6.08 15.82
CA ALA A 224 14.33 6.21 16.08
C ALA A 224 15.16 6.46 14.80
N LEU A 225 14.65 6.08 13.63
CA LEU A 225 15.31 6.35 12.36
C LEU A 225 15.02 7.77 11.88
N ARG A 226 16.11 8.52 11.62
CA ARG A 226 16.03 9.89 11.08
C ARG A 226 15.19 9.92 9.80
N GLY A 227 14.14 10.74 9.82
CA GLY A 227 13.23 10.94 8.70
C GLY A 227 11.94 10.12 8.76
N LEU A 228 11.81 9.21 9.72
CA LEU A 228 10.60 8.44 9.96
C LEU A 228 9.92 9.01 11.21
N GLY A 229 8.76 9.62 11.04
CA GLY A 229 7.96 10.17 12.14
C GLY A 229 6.75 9.31 12.45
N ARG A 230 5.94 9.77 13.42
CA ARG A 230 4.68 9.11 13.80
C ARG A 230 3.76 8.86 12.61
N TRP A 231 3.65 9.82 11.70
CA TRP A 231 2.90 9.68 10.45
C TRP A 231 3.35 8.47 9.61
N THR A 232 4.65 8.28 9.44
CA THR A 232 5.20 7.13 8.70
C THR A 232 4.90 5.83 9.42
N ALA A 233 5.05 5.80 10.75
CA ALA A 233 4.81 4.61 11.56
C ALA A 233 3.33 4.18 11.55
N ASP A 234 2.39 5.11 11.69
CA ASP A 234 0.96 4.80 11.62
C ASP A 234 0.58 4.22 10.24
N TRP A 235 1.08 4.82 9.15
CA TRP A 235 0.85 4.28 7.82
C TRP A 235 1.50 2.91 7.63
N PHE A 236 2.72 2.71 8.15
CA PHE A 236 3.38 1.41 8.11
C PHE A 236 2.59 0.33 8.85
N LEU A 237 2.06 0.62 10.04
CA LEU A 237 1.20 -0.31 10.76
C LEU A 237 -0.07 -0.64 9.95
N ALA A 238 -0.72 0.37 9.35
CA ALA A 238 -1.98 0.20 8.63
C ALA A 238 -1.84 -0.47 7.25
N ARG A 239 -0.78 -0.13 6.49
CA ARG A 239 -0.60 -0.55 5.08
C ARG A 239 0.59 -1.47 4.86
N GLY A 240 1.56 -1.48 5.75
CA GLY A 240 2.68 -2.45 5.74
C GLY A 240 2.35 -3.72 6.51
N LEU A 241 1.77 -3.58 7.70
CA LEU A 241 1.42 -4.71 8.58
C LEU A 241 -0.07 -5.07 8.57
N GLY A 242 -0.93 -4.26 7.94
CA GLY A 242 -2.36 -4.54 7.83
C GLY A 242 -3.15 -4.45 9.14
N ARG A 243 -2.62 -3.79 10.17
CA ARG A 243 -3.30 -3.72 11.49
C ARG A 243 -4.63 -3.01 11.39
N GLY A 244 -5.67 -3.61 11.96
CA GLY A 244 -7.02 -3.07 11.96
C GLY A 244 -7.19 -1.85 12.87
N ASP A 245 -6.51 -1.85 14.02
CA ASP A 245 -6.68 -0.91 15.13
C ASP A 245 -5.88 0.40 14.99
N VAL A 246 -5.58 0.82 13.76
CA VAL A 246 -4.68 1.95 13.49
C VAL A 246 -5.35 3.06 12.69
N CYS A 247 -5.25 4.27 13.22
CA CYS A 247 -5.66 5.51 12.56
C CYS A 247 -4.43 6.42 12.32
N PRO A 248 -4.03 6.64 11.05
CA PRO A 248 -3.02 7.64 10.66
C PRO A 248 -3.52 9.09 10.82
N ALA A 249 -3.88 9.49 12.03
CA ALA A 249 -4.61 10.73 12.32
C ALA A 249 -3.85 12.02 11.95
N GLY A 250 -2.51 11.97 11.94
CA GLY A 250 -1.67 13.10 11.52
C GLY A 250 -1.65 13.34 10.00
N ASP A 251 -2.25 12.46 9.21
CA ASP A 251 -2.29 12.57 7.76
C ASP A 251 -3.29 13.66 7.30
N LEU A 252 -2.88 14.52 6.37
CA LEU A 252 -3.71 15.62 5.90
C LEU A 252 -4.99 15.14 5.18
N ALA A 253 -4.92 14.05 4.41
CA ALA A 253 -6.10 13.48 3.77
C ALA A 253 -7.05 12.87 4.82
N VAL A 254 -6.50 12.22 5.86
CA VAL A 254 -7.30 11.75 7.01
C VAL A 254 -7.99 12.92 7.71
N ARG A 255 -7.28 14.01 7.98
CA ARG A 255 -7.88 15.23 8.57
C ARG A 255 -8.99 15.81 7.70
N LYS A 256 -8.82 15.81 6.37
CA LYS A 256 -9.83 16.26 5.40
C LYS A 256 -11.09 15.39 5.43
N VAL A 257 -10.97 14.06 5.47
CA VAL A 257 -12.16 13.19 5.53
C VAL A 257 -12.89 13.36 6.86
N PHE A 258 -12.20 13.54 7.98
CA PHE A 258 -12.86 13.82 9.26
C PHE A 258 -13.59 15.16 9.26
N ALA A 259 -12.98 16.20 8.68
CA ALA A 259 -13.64 17.49 8.51
C ALA A 259 -14.91 17.35 7.68
N HIS A 260 -14.86 16.56 6.59
CA HIS A 260 -16.01 16.32 5.71
C HIS A 260 -17.13 15.53 6.39
N TYR A 261 -16.84 14.33 6.88
CA TYR A 261 -17.85 13.37 7.35
C TYR A 261 -18.33 13.64 8.78
N TYR A 262 -17.48 14.21 9.64
CA TYR A 262 -17.79 14.37 11.07
C TYR A 262 -17.68 15.82 11.57
N GLY A 263 -17.00 16.70 10.81
CA GLY A 263 -16.72 18.08 11.23
C GLY A 263 -17.57 19.17 10.58
N ARG A 264 -18.50 18.82 9.68
CA ARG A 264 -19.27 19.80 8.86
C ARG A 264 -18.36 20.82 8.16
N GLY A 265 -17.24 20.34 7.61
CA GLY A 265 -16.21 21.14 6.95
C GLY A 265 -15.15 21.74 7.89
N ARG A 266 -15.33 21.67 9.21
CA ARG A 266 -14.34 22.20 10.17
C ARG A 266 -13.21 21.21 10.41
N PRO A 267 -11.93 21.62 10.32
CA PRO A 267 -10.80 20.75 10.59
C PRO A 267 -10.83 20.19 12.01
N ALA A 268 -10.60 18.89 12.15
CA ALA A 268 -10.33 18.27 13.44
C ALA A 268 -8.81 18.21 13.71
N GLY A 269 -8.42 18.45 14.96
CA GLY A 269 -7.06 18.18 15.44
C GLY A 269 -6.79 16.68 15.55
N GLU A 270 -5.51 16.30 15.55
CA GLU A 270 -5.09 14.90 15.57
C GLU A 270 -5.68 14.12 16.76
N ASP A 271 -5.68 14.69 17.97
CA ASP A 271 -6.21 14.02 19.16
C ASP A 271 -7.71 13.76 19.10
N ALA A 272 -8.46 14.68 18.48
CA ALA A 272 -9.91 14.50 18.29
C ALA A 272 -10.18 13.36 17.31
N ILE A 273 -9.40 13.28 16.23
CA ILE A 273 -9.48 12.19 15.26
C ILE A 273 -9.14 10.86 15.93
N ARG A 274 -8.04 10.78 16.69
CA ARG A 274 -7.67 9.56 17.43
C ARG A 274 -8.74 9.16 18.45
N ARG A 275 -9.31 10.11 19.19
CA ARG A 275 -10.43 9.84 20.12
C ARG A 275 -11.62 9.20 19.42
N ARG A 276 -12.05 9.77 18.29
CA ARG A 276 -13.18 9.25 17.51
C ARG A 276 -12.87 7.87 16.93
N ALA A 277 -11.68 7.70 16.38
CA ALA A 277 -11.25 6.45 15.77
C ALA A 277 -11.17 5.30 16.78
N ARG A 278 -10.82 5.56 18.05
CA ARG A 278 -10.83 4.51 19.10
C ARG A 278 -12.18 3.81 19.25
N ALA A 279 -13.30 4.51 19.02
CA ALA A 279 -14.63 3.92 19.06
C ALA A 279 -14.87 2.88 17.95
N TRP A 280 -14.03 2.86 16.91
CA TRP A 280 -14.11 1.86 15.85
C TRP A 280 -13.32 0.58 16.15
N GLY A 281 -12.53 0.54 17.23
CA GLY A 281 -11.79 -0.67 17.63
C GLY A 281 -10.86 -1.18 16.52
N GLU A 282 -11.01 -2.45 16.15
CA GLU A 282 -10.26 -3.12 15.08
C GLU A 282 -10.64 -2.63 13.66
N TRP A 283 -11.72 -1.87 13.53
CA TRP A 283 -12.22 -1.40 12.23
C TRP A 283 -11.60 -0.08 11.79
N GLN A 284 -10.68 0.50 12.58
CA GLN A 284 -10.09 1.82 12.29
C GLN A 284 -9.49 1.90 10.89
N ASN A 285 -8.71 0.90 10.49
CA ASN A 285 -8.02 0.89 9.21
C ASN A 285 -9.00 0.84 8.03
N LEU A 286 -10.03 -0.01 8.12
CA LEU A 286 -11.07 -0.13 7.10
C LEU A 286 -11.96 1.12 7.06
N ALA A 287 -12.34 1.67 8.20
CA ALA A 287 -13.08 2.93 8.27
C ALA A 287 -12.30 4.08 7.60
N ILE A 288 -11.01 4.23 7.90
CA ILE A 288 -10.15 5.22 7.25
C ILE A 288 -10.04 4.97 5.74
N HIS A 289 -9.91 3.71 5.33
CA HIS A 289 -9.87 3.36 3.91
C HIS A 289 -11.13 3.80 3.17
N TYR A 290 -12.31 3.48 3.70
CA TYR A 290 -13.59 3.80 3.11
C TYR A 290 -13.84 5.30 3.09
N LEU A 291 -13.55 6.03 4.17
CA LEU A 291 -13.68 7.49 4.19
C LEU A 291 -12.78 8.18 3.16
N LEU A 292 -11.53 7.70 2.99
CA LEU A 292 -10.61 8.21 1.97
C LEU A 292 -11.04 7.88 0.54
N ALA A 293 -11.64 6.71 0.31
CA ALA A 293 -12.22 6.33 -0.98
C ALA A 293 -13.50 7.13 -1.28
N GLY A 294 -14.40 7.25 -0.31
CA GLY A 294 -15.63 8.01 -0.42
C GLY A 294 -15.40 9.47 -0.77
N LEU A 295 -14.39 10.13 -0.17
CA LEU A 295 -14.06 11.51 -0.51
C LEU A 295 -13.58 11.65 -1.98
N ARG A 296 -12.91 10.62 -2.53
CA ARG A 296 -12.46 10.61 -3.93
C ARG A 296 -13.61 10.42 -4.92
N LEU A 297 -14.64 9.64 -4.58
CA LEU A 297 -15.85 9.50 -5.40
C LEU A 297 -16.57 10.83 -5.63
N ARG A 298 -16.38 11.80 -4.71
CA ARG A 298 -17.02 13.12 -4.77
C ARG A 298 -16.13 14.21 -5.37
N ALA A 299 -14.85 13.93 -5.59
CA ALA A 299 -13.99 14.87 -6.30
C ALA A 299 -14.47 14.92 -7.76
N PRO A 300 -14.67 16.11 -8.36
CA PRO A 300 -14.86 16.20 -9.80
C PRO A 300 -13.71 15.44 -10.46
N ALA A 301 -14.00 14.62 -11.47
CA ALA A 301 -12.95 14.00 -12.27
C ALA A 301 -12.00 15.12 -12.68
N ALA A 302 -10.76 15.09 -12.16
CA ALA A 302 -9.78 16.11 -12.48
C ALA A 302 -9.65 16.10 -14.01
N GLY A 303 -10.02 17.21 -14.63
CA GLY A 303 -10.23 17.31 -16.08
C GLY A 303 -9.11 16.64 -16.85
N GLY A 304 -9.48 15.70 -17.70
CA GLY A 304 -8.69 15.33 -18.86
C GLY A 304 -8.50 16.60 -19.69
N GLY A 305 -7.36 17.25 -19.51
CA GLY A 305 -6.89 18.29 -20.41
C GLY A 305 -6.54 17.64 -21.73
N THR A 306 -7.47 17.73 -22.67
CA THR A 306 -7.23 17.66 -24.10
C THR A 306 -6.34 18.84 -24.51
N ALA A 307 -5.12 18.55 -24.94
CA ALA A 307 -4.39 19.14 -26.07
C ALA A 307 -2.94 18.64 -26.06
#